data_AF-A0A7W7W3H2-F1
#
_entry.id   AF-A0A7W7W3H2-F1
#
_cell.length_a   1.000
_cell.length_b   1.000
_cell.length_c   1.000
_cell.angle_alpha   90.00
_cell.angle_beta   90.00
_cell.angle_gamma   90.00
#
_symmetry.space_group_name_H-M   'P 1'
#
loop_
_entity.id
_entity.type
_entity.pdbx_description
1 polymer ?
#
loop_
_entity_poly.entity_id
_entity_poly.type
_entity_poly.pdbx_seq_one_letter_code
_entity_poly.pdbx_strand_id
1 'polypeptide(L)'
;MRVFVAGATGPLGGPLIPGLVAAGPKVTATTRAPGGGARSREAGAEPPRRISARFARRAVDQIANTRGAANEKAGEPRYAGWREGFRARGRG
;
A
#
# COMPACT_ATOMS: atom_id res chain seq x y z
N MET A 1 -1.01 4.01 -17.20
CA MET A 1 0.01 3.84 -16.13
C MET A 1 -0.41 2.71 -15.18
N ARG A 2 0.52 2.02 -14.48
CA ARG A 2 0.19 0.93 -13.54
C ARG A 2 0.68 1.27 -12.15
N VAL A 3 -0.16 1.07 -11.13
CA VAL A 3 0.15 1.34 -9.72
C VAL A 3 -0.06 0.09 -8.89
N PHE A 4 0.91 -0.23 -8.04
CA PHE A 4 0.84 -1.33 -7.09
C PHE A 4 0.64 -0.79 -5.67
N VAL A 5 -0.44 -1.20 -5.01
CA VAL A 5 -0.76 -0.80 -3.63
C VAL A 5 -0.53 -1.97 -2.69
N ALA A 6 0.46 -1.85 -1.81
CA ALA A 6 0.66 -2.80 -0.72
C ALA A 6 -0.21 -2.43 0.49
N GLY A 7 -0.96 -3.39 1.04
CA GLY A 7 -1.83 -3.13 2.20
C GLY A 7 -3.12 -2.40 1.85
N ALA A 8 -3.84 -2.91 0.85
CA ALA A 8 -5.10 -2.41 0.30
C ALA A 8 -6.20 -2.16 1.34
N THR A 9 -6.24 -2.94 2.42
CA THR A 9 -7.25 -2.80 3.49
C THR A 9 -6.77 -1.96 4.67
N GLY A 10 -5.57 -1.38 4.58
CA GLY A 10 -5.02 -0.51 5.60
C GLY A 10 -5.65 0.89 5.60
N PRO A 11 -5.36 1.70 6.64
CA PRO A 11 -5.87 3.06 6.77
C PRO A 11 -5.44 3.99 5.62
N LEU A 12 -4.34 3.67 4.96
CA LEU A 12 -3.88 4.36 3.75
C LEU A 12 -4.42 3.72 2.47
N GLY A 13 -4.24 2.41 2.31
CA GLY A 13 -4.56 1.72 1.06
C GLY A 13 -6.05 1.73 0.72
N GLY A 14 -6.92 1.59 1.72
CA GLY A 14 -8.37 1.53 1.55
C GLY A 14 -8.94 2.76 0.85
N PRO A 15 -8.78 3.97 1.41
CA PRO A 15 -9.29 5.20 0.79
C PRO A 15 -8.51 5.62 -0.47
N LEU A 16 -7.25 5.18 -0.62
CA LEU A 16 -6.42 5.58 -1.76
C LEU A 16 -6.83 4.89 -3.08
N ILE A 17 -7.27 3.63 -3.00
CA ILE A 17 -7.56 2.82 -4.19
C ILE A 17 -8.64 3.46 -5.09
N PRO A 18 -9.82 3.87 -4.58
CA PRO A 18 -10.84 4.49 -5.42
C PRO A 18 -10.34 5.74 -6.16
N GLY A 19 -9.56 6.59 -5.48
CA GLY A 19 -8.99 7.80 -6.08
C GLY A 19 -7.98 7.49 -7.19
N LEU A 20 -7.13 6.48 -7.00
CA LEU A 20 -6.19 6.03 -8.03
C LEU A 20 -6.90 5.41 -9.23
N VAL A 21 -7.98 4.65 -9.00
CA VAL A 21 -8.79 4.08 -10.08
C VAL A 21 -9.48 5.19 -10.87
N ALA A 22 -10.09 6.17 -10.18
CA ALA A 22 -10.75 7.31 -10.81
C ALA A 22 -9.79 8.17 -11.64
N ALA A 23 -8.52 8.28 -11.23
CA ALA A 23 -7.50 9.01 -11.96
C ALA A 23 -7.05 8.31 -13.26
N GLY A 24 -7.45 7.05 -13.50
CA GLY A 24 -7.17 6.30 -14.73
C GLY A 24 -6.02 5.26 -14.71
N PRO A 25 -5.05 5.25 -13.77
CA PRO A 25 -4.10 4.16 -13.65
C PRO A 25 -4.76 2.80 -13.37
N LYS A 26 -4.15 1.73 -13.90
CA LYS A 26 -4.50 0.36 -13.55
C LYS A 26 -3.92 0.01 -12.18
N VAL A 27 -4.78 -0.21 -11.19
CA VAL A 27 -4.39 -0.47 -9.80
C VAL A 27 -4.37 -1.97 -9.52
N THR A 28 -3.25 -2.47 -8.99
CA THR A 28 -3.13 -3.82 -8.42
C THR A 28 -2.89 -3.69 -6.92
N ALA A 29 -3.72 -4.32 -6.08
CA ALA A 29 -3.68 -4.09 -4.64
C ALA A 29 -3.63 -5.38 -3.82
N THR A 30 -2.73 -5.44 -2.84
CA THR A 30 -2.49 -6.64 -2.02
C THR A 30 -2.97 -6.47 -0.58
N THR A 31 -3.42 -7.56 0.04
CA THR A 31 -3.93 -7.56 1.42
C THR A 31 -3.47 -8.80 2.16
N ARG A 32 -3.36 -8.69 3.49
CA ARG A 32 -3.18 -9.81 4.42
C ARG A 32 -4.45 -10.14 5.20
N ALA A 33 -5.45 -9.25 5.17
CA ALA A 33 -6.71 -9.47 5.87
C ALA A 33 -7.54 -10.53 5.14
N PRO A 34 -8.13 -11.52 5.85
CA PRO A 34 -9.14 -12.40 5.29
C PRO A 34 -10.22 -11.60 4.56
N GLY A 35 -10.63 -12.03 3.38
CA GLY A 35 -11.63 -11.32 2.55
C GLY A 35 -11.16 -10.01 1.91
N GLY A 36 -9.98 -9.48 2.24
CA GLY A 36 -9.52 -8.20 1.71
C GLY A 36 -9.30 -8.16 0.19
N GLY A 37 -9.14 -9.33 -0.44
CA GLY A 37 -9.07 -9.46 -1.89
C GLY A 37 -10.40 -9.12 -2.57
N ALA A 38 -11.53 -9.51 -1.96
CA ALA A 38 -12.86 -9.14 -2.45
C ALA A 38 -13.08 -7.62 -2.32
N ARG A 39 -12.80 -7.06 -1.15
CA ARG A 39 -12.88 -5.60 -0.91
C ARG A 39 -11.99 -4.79 -1.85
N SER A 40 -10.81 -5.31 -2.21
CA SER A 40 -9.93 -4.63 -3.18
C SER A 40 -10.55 -4.62 -4.59
N ARG A 41 -11.21 -5.72 -5.00
CA ARG A 41 -11.93 -5.79 -6.28
C ARG A 41 -13.13 -4.86 -6.32
N GLU A 42 -13.91 -4.81 -5.24
CA GLU A 42 -15.05 -3.88 -5.11
C GLU A 42 -14.61 -2.43 -5.25
N ALA A 43 -13.42 -2.09 -4.73
CA ALA A 43 -12.81 -0.77 -4.89
C ALA A 43 -12.19 -0.53 -6.29
N GLY A 44 -12.32 -1.47 -7.22
CA GLY A 44 -11.80 -1.36 -8.60
C GLY A 44 -10.33 -1.74 -8.78
N ALA A 45 -9.66 -2.27 -7.74
CA ALA A 45 -8.30 -2.79 -7.86
C ALA A 45 -8.28 -4.27 -8.25
N GLU A 46 -7.32 -4.63 -9.11
CA GLU A 46 -7.05 -6.04 -9.40
C GLU A 46 -6.30 -6.71 -8.23
N PRO A 47 -6.67 -7.95 -7.86
CA PRO A 47 -5.88 -8.71 -6.91
C PRO A 47 -4.51 -9.03 -7.53
N PRO A 48 -3.43 -9.10 -6.72
CA PRO A 48 -2.13 -9.49 -7.23
C PRO A 48 -2.20 -10.89 -7.83
N ARG A 49 -1.46 -11.08 -8.92
CA ARG A 49 -1.17 -12.43 -9.41
C ARG A 49 -0.50 -13.21 -8.28
N ARG A 50 -0.89 -14.47 -8.08
CA ARG A 50 -0.19 -15.37 -7.16
C ARG A 50 1.23 -15.57 -7.69
N ILE A 51 2.19 -14.99 -6.97
CA ILE A 51 3.63 -15.20 -7.18
C ILE A 51 4.17 -16.01 -6.01
N SER A 52 5.28 -16.73 -6.22
CA SER A 52 5.91 -17.46 -5.12
C SER A 52 6.39 -16.49 -4.03
N ALA A 53 6.29 -16.89 -2.77
CA ALA A 53 6.73 -16.07 -1.64
C ALA A 53 8.22 -15.69 -1.75
N ARG A 54 9.04 -16.60 -2.28
CA ARG A 54 10.47 -16.35 -2.56
C ARG A 54 10.67 -15.21 -3.55
N PHE A 55 9.88 -15.20 -4.64
CA PHE A 55 9.97 -14.14 -5.63
C PHE A 55 9.50 -12.79 -5.07
N ALA A 56 8.38 -12.78 -4.33
CA ALA A 56 7.89 -11.58 -3.67
C ALA A 56 8.92 -10.98 -2.69
N ARG A 57 9.57 -11.83 -1.88
CA ARG A 57 10.60 -11.41 -0.92
C ARG A 57 11.77 -10.71 -1.62
N ARG A 58 12.29 -11.33 -2.68
CA ARG A 58 13.39 -10.76 -3.48
C ARG A 58 13.02 -9.40 -4.09
N ALA A 59 11.79 -9.25 -4.59
CA ALA A 59 11.33 -7.99 -5.15
C ALA A 59 11.25 -6.88 -4.09
N VAL A 60 10.74 -7.18 -2.88
CA VAL A 60 10.72 -6.22 -1.76
C VAL A 60 12.12 -5.83 -1.35
N ASP A 61 13.03 -6.79 -1.21
CA ASP A 61 14.43 -6.52 -0.85
C ASP A 61 15.10 -5.62 -1.90
N GLN A 62 14.83 -5.83 -3.19
CA GLN A 62 15.36 -4.98 -4.25
C GLN A 62 14.84 -3.54 -4.18
N ILE A 63 13.53 -3.35 -3.93
CA ILE A 63 12.92 -2.03 -3.76
C ILE A 63 13.51 -1.31 -2.54
N ALA A 64 13.62 -2.00 -1.41
CA ALA A 64 14.14 -1.43 -0.17
C ALA A 64 15.61 -0.98 -0.32
N ASN A 65 16.38 -1.67 -1.16
CA ASN A 65 17.78 -1.35 -1.44
C ASN A 65 17.98 -0.45 -2.68
N THR A 66 16.91 0.05 -3.30
CA THR A 66 17.02 0.99 -4.42
C THR A 66 17.42 2.38 -3.89
N ARG A 67 18.42 3.02 -4.53
CA ARG A 67 18.84 4.39 -4.18
C ARG A 67 17.64 5.35 -4.22
N GLY A 68 17.36 6.02 -3.10
CA GLY A 68 16.23 6.94 -2.94
C GLY A 68 15.36 6.68 -1.71
N ALA A 69 15.49 5.52 -1.05
CA ALA A 69 14.98 5.29 0.30
C ALA A 69 15.84 6.04 1.34
N ALA A 70 15.95 7.35 1.19
CA ALA A 70 16.78 8.19 2.04
C ALA A 70 16.02 8.52 3.33
N ASN A 71 16.34 7.82 4.42
CA ASN A 71 15.97 8.23 5.78
C ASN A 71 16.53 9.61 6.14
N GLU A 72 17.52 10.11 5.39
CA GLU A 72 18.07 11.46 5.50
C GLU A 72 17.03 12.57 5.25
N LYS A 73 15.92 12.24 4.55
CA LYS A 73 14.79 13.17 4.37
C LYS A 73 13.73 13.05 5.47
N ALA A 74 13.88 12.10 6.39
CA ALA A 74 12.95 11.90 7.49
C ALA A 74 13.31 12.85 8.63
N GLY A 75 12.52 13.91 8.82
CA GLY A 75 12.57 14.74 10.03
C GLY A 75 12.02 13.99 11.26
N GLU A 76 12.02 14.66 12.42
CA GLU A 76 11.46 14.08 13.65
C GLU A 76 9.96 13.73 13.45
N PRO A 77 9.57 12.46 13.67
CA PRO A 77 8.20 12.05 13.49
C PRO A 77 7.33 12.56 14.64
N ARG A 78 6.25 13.28 14.30
CA ARG A 78 5.25 13.76 15.28
C ARG A 78 4.56 12.64 16.08
N TYR A 79 4.60 11.41 15.59
CA TYR A 79 3.97 10.25 16.21
C TYR A 79 4.97 9.10 16.30
N ALA A 80 4.90 8.29 17.36
CA ALA A 80 5.80 7.15 17.57
C ALA A 80 5.68 6.09 16.46
N GLY A 81 4.57 6.10 15.72
CA GLY A 81 4.46 5.36 14.47
C GLY A 81 3.38 5.92 13.54
N TRP A 82 3.54 5.66 12.25
CA TRP A 82 2.58 6.07 11.21
C TRP A 82 1.14 5.62 11.50
N ARG A 83 0.94 4.44 12.11
CA ARG A 83 -0.40 3.95 12.51
C ARG A 83 -1.08 4.84 13.54
N GLU A 84 -0.31 5.35 14.50
CA GLU A 84 -0.80 6.28 15.51
C GLU A 84 -1.19 7.60 14.86
N GLY A 85 -0.34 8.14 13.98
CA GLY A 85 -0.64 9.36 13.23
C GLY A 85 -1.92 9.26 12.38
N PHE A 86 -2.15 8.13 11.70
CA PHE A 86 -3.40 7.92 10.94
C PHE A 86 -4.62 7.76 11.86
N ARG A 87 -4.48 7.11 13.01
CA ARG A 87 -5.57 7.01 13.99
C ARG A 87 -5.92 8.37 14.60
N ALA A 88 -4.91 9.19 14.90
CA ALA A 88 -5.10 10.54 15.40
C ALA A 88 -5.80 11.44 14.37
N ARG A 89 -5.47 11.27 13.07
CA ARG A 89 -6.05 12.05 11.98
C ARG A 89 -7.44 11.58 11.52
N GLY A 90 -7.78 10.30 11.70
CA GLY A 90 -9.08 9.74 11.34
C GLY A 90 -10.20 9.94 12.37
N ARG A 91 -9.94 10.70 13.45
CA ARG A 91 -10.94 11.11 14.46
C ARG A 91 -11.34 12.60 14.32
N GLY A 92 -11.06 13.22 13.19
CA GLY A 92 -11.44 14.60 12.86
C GLY A 92 -12.45 14.65 11.73
#